data_AF-A0A6P1E7K2-F1
#
_entry.id   AF-A0A6P1E7K2-F1
#
_cell.length_a   1.000
_cell.length_b   1.000
_cell.length_c   1.000
_cell.angle_alpha   90.00
_cell.angle_beta   90.00
_cell.angle_gamma   90.00
#
_symmetry.space_group_name_H-M   'P 1'
#
loop_
_entity.id
_entity.type
_entity.pdbx_description
1 polymer ?
#
loop_
_entity_poly.entity_id
_entity_poly.type
_entity_poly.pdbx_seq_one_letter_code
_entity_poly.pdbx_strand_id
1 'polypeptide(L)'
;MKRAIFLVTSIQGIRKPTFLKQLLALINDHYEVAILFAMTNFDEVWQAKREFNTINEREHLPSVRIITLGDVYADHSGILLKDNDYLNIDLTKFTSYESHTNRLKVTRYVDDTGNIIAETLFGDNQVRLHTILFDKNSRIIQINNYNQQDQLYGIEKCNDDFVDESLLLNTKSELVFRFTNYVMSQKINYGVAETSLIPVPASLSEISSNKKEDPLTHYEAKGESIVTKATSYSDYHRYDDINAFYHQVLLNMNIDDARIYLDINNIIDASKYLPGKQIFNY
;
A
#
# COMPACT_ATOMS: atom_id res chain seq x y z
N MET A 1 -20.97 21.96 3.88
CA MET A 1 -19.95 21.55 4.86
C MET A 1 -18.66 21.29 4.10
N LYS A 2 -17.49 21.74 4.56
CA LYS A 2 -16.24 21.57 3.80
C LYS A 2 -15.71 20.15 4.02
N ARG A 3 -15.30 19.48 2.94
CA ARG A 3 -14.82 18.09 2.96
C ARG A 3 -13.36 18.04 2.54
N ALA A 4 -12.57 17.17 3.17
CA ALA A 4 -11.20 16.91 2.79
C ALA A 4 -10.95 15.40 2.74
N ILE A 5 -10.19 14.96 1.74
CA ILE A 5 -9.83 13.56 1.56
C ILE A 5 -8.31 13.47 1.44
N PHE A 6 -7.69 12.72 2.32
CA PHE A 6 -6.30 12.31 2.18
C PHE A 6 -6.25 11.01 1.39
N LEU A 7 -5.61 11.02 0.22
CA LEU A 7 -5.29 9.79 -0.50
C LEU A 7 -3.88 9.36 -0.09
N VAL A 8 -3.83 8.27 0.68
CA VAL A 8 -2.61 7.71 1.24
C VAL A 8 -2.30 6.41 0.52
N THR A 9 -1.20 6.39 -0.23
CA THR A 9 -0.81 5.24 -1.06
C THR A 9 0.26 4.36 -0.43
N SER A 10 0.85 4.77 0.70
CA SER A 10 1.84 4.00 1.46
C SER A 10 1.84 4.41 2.93
N ILE A 11 2.31 3.51 3.81
CA ILE A 11 2.40 3.79 5.25
C ILE A 11 3.34 4.97 5.56
N GLN A 12 4.34 5.20 4.70
CA GLN A 12 5.30 6.28 4.87
C GLN A 12 4.63 7.66 4.78
N GLY A 13 3.58 7.80 3.97
CA GLY A 13 2.82 9.05 3.88
C GLY A 13 2.22 9.47 5.23
N ILE A 14 1.69 8.51 6.01
CA ILE A 14 1.10 8.77 7.34
C ILE A 14 2.17 9.17 8.36
N ARG A 15 3.36 8.59 8.25
CA ARG A 15 4.50 8.85 9.16
C ARG A 15 5.12 10.23 8.96
N LYS A 16 4.80 10.94 7.87
CA LYS A 16 5.32 12.28 7.63
C LYS A 16 4.76 13.30 8.65
N PRO A 17 5.60 14.14 9.26
CA PRO A 17 5.12 15.21 10.16
C PRO A 17 4.13 16.16 9.50
N THR A 18 4.28 16.37 8.19
CA THR A 18 3.41 17.23 7.37
C THR A 18 1.99 16.68 7.23
N PHE A 19 1.82 15.35 7.15
CA PHE A 19 0.50 14.71 7.16
C PHE A 19 -0.28 15.10 8.41
N LEU A 20 0.33 14.88 9.58
CA LEU A 20 -0.30 15.19 10.86
C LEU A 20 -0.60 16.68 11.00
N LYS A 21 0.35 17.54 10.64
CA LYS A 21 0.17 19.00 10.68
C LYS A 21 -1.04 19.43 9.84
N GLN A 22 -1.17 18.89 8.63
CA GLN A 22 -2.25 19.24 7.72
C GLN A 22 -3.60 18.69 8.18
N LEU A 23 -3.61 17.46 8.72
CA LEU A 23 -4.79 16.84 9.30
C LEU A 23 -5.35 17.68 10.46
N LEU A 24 -4.50 18.07 11.42
CA LEU A 24 -4.90 18.90 12.56
C LEU A 24 -5.41 20.28 12.11
N ALA A 25 -4.78 20.90 11.12
CA ALA A 25 -5.23 22.17 10.56
C ALA A 25 -6.65 22.08 9.98
N LEU A 26 -6.95 21.03 9.21
CA LEU A 26 -8.27 20.81 8.63
C LEU A 26 -9.34 20.53 9.69
N ILE A 27 -9.00 19.76 10.71
CA ILE A 27 -9.89 19.48 11.84
C ILE A 27 -10.22 20.78 12.58
N ASN A 28 -9.22 21.61 12.88
CA ASN A 28 -9.41 22.91 13.52
C ASN A 28 -10.25 23.88 12.65
N ASP A 29 -10.13 23.77 11.33
CA ASP A 29 -10.95 24.52 10.37
C ASP A 29 -12.34 23.91 10.12
N HIS A 30 -12.74 22.93 10.94
CA HIS A 30 -14.05 22.27 10.92
C HIS A 30 -14.37 21.56 9.60
N TYR A 31 -13.35 20.96 8.96
CA TYR A 31 -13.56 20.06 7.82
C TYR A 31 -14.05 18.69 8.29
N GLU A 32 -14.93 18.09 7.50
CA GLU A 32 -15.15 16.65 7.54
C GLU A 32 -13.99 15.96 6.80
N VAL A 33 -13.18 15.20 7.54
CA VAL A 33 -11.97 14.57 6.99
C VAL A 33 -12.19 13.07 6.80
N ALA A 34 -11.92 12.61 5.59
CA ALA A 34 -11.75 11.19 5.30
C ALA A 34 -10.30 10.89 4.90
N ILE A 35 -9.82 9.70 5.24
CA ILE A 35 -8.53 9.17 4.83
C ILE A 35 -8.78 7.90 4.04
N LEU A 36 -8.42 7.93 2.76
CA LEU A 36 -8.44 6.78 1.88
C LEU A 36 -7.06 6.12 1.90
N PHE A 37 -6.97 4.94 2.53
CA PHE A 37 -5.84 4.02 2.39
C PHE A 37 -5.96 3.28 1.05
N ALA A 38 -5.28 3.83 0.05
CA ALA A 38 -5.23 3.33 -1.32
C ALA A 38 -3.98 2.49 -1.60
N MET A 39 -3.40 1.86 -0.57
CA MET A 39 -2.26 0.97 -0.74
C MET A 39 -2.67 -0.25 -1.57
N THR A 40 -1.83 -0.62 -2.54
CA THR A 40 -1.96 -1.88 -3.29
C THR A 40 -1.21 -3.03 -2.61
N ASN A 41 -0.31 -2.72 -1.68
CA ASN A 41 0.14 -3.66 -0.66
C ASN A 41 -0.91 -3.64 0.46
N PHE A 42 -1.71 -4.71 0.55
CA PHE A 42 -2.82 -4.79 1.50
C PHE A 42 -2.34 -5.08 2.93
N ASP A 43 -1.17 -5.70 3.10
CA ASP A 43 -0.57 -5.84 4.42
C ASP A 43 -0.24 -4.48 5.05
N GLU A 44 0.19 -3.50 4.25
CA GLU A 44 0.40 -2.13 4.73
C GLU A 44 -0.88 -1.47 5.28
N VAL A 45 -2.08 -1.91 4.85
CA VAL A 45 -3.34 -1.26 5.24
C VAL A 45 -3.63 -1.43 6.72
N TRP A 46 -3.46 -2.63 7.31
CA TRP A 46 -3.69 -2.81 8.74
C TRP A 46 -2.61 -2.12 9.56
N GLN A 47 -1.36 -2.12 9.08
CA GLN A 47 -0.25 -1.40 9.72
C GLN A 47 -0.54 0.11 9.75
N ALA A 48 -1.01 0.67 8.63
CA ALA A 48 -1.44 2.06 8.51
C ALA A 48 -2.61 2.39 9.44
N LYS A 49 -3.61 1.50 9.56
CA LYS A 49 -4.70 1.64 10.54
C LYS A 49 -4.15 1.69 11.97
N ARG A 50 -3.20 0.82 12.32
CA ARG A 50 -2.56 0.81 13.64
C ARG A 50 -1.76 2.09 13.93
N GLU A 51 -0.97 2.55 12.97
CA GLU A 51 -0.23 3.82 13.07
C GLU A 51 -1.20 4.99 13.26
N PHE A 52 -2.27 5.04 12.47
CA PHE A 52 -3.28 6.09 12.59
C PHE A 52 -4.03 6.03 13.92
N ASN A 53 -4.37 4.83 14.42
CA ASN A 53 -4.98 4.66 15.74
C ASN A 53 -4.08 5.22 16.84
N THR A 54 -2.76 5.03 16.73
CA THR A 54 -1.79 5.61 17.69
C THR A 54 -1.81 7.14 17.65
N ILE A 55 -1.91 7.73 16.45
CA ILE A 55 -2.09 9.19 16.29
C ILE A 55 -3.42 9.64 16.91
N ASN A 56 -4.51 8.94 16.62
CA ASN A 56 -5.84 9.26 17.11
C ASN A 56 -5.92 9.22 18.65
N GLU A 57 -5.32 8.21 19.27
CA GLU A 57 -5.23 8.09 20.73
C GLU A 57 -4.43 9.24 21.36
N ARG A 58 -3.33 9.65 20.72
CA ARG A 58 -2.45 10.72 21.21
C ARG A 58 -3.06 12.11 21.06
N GLU A 59 -3.68 12.39 19.92
CA GLU A 59 -4.18 13.73 19.57
C GLU A 59 -5.67 13.91 19.86
N HIS A 60 -6.37 12.85 20.27
CA HIS A 60 -7.82 12.84 20.51
C HIS A 60 -8.62 13.40 19.33
N LEU A 61 -8.34 12.89 18.13
CA LEU A 61 -8.97 13.43 16.92
C LEU A 61 -10.50 13.18 16.97
N PRO A 62 -11.32 14.16 16.58
CA PRO A 62 -12.74 13.91 16.30
C PRO A 62 -12.87 12.86 15.19
N SER A 63 -14.04 12.24 15.04
CA SER A 63 -14.25 11.09 14.15
C SER A 63 -13.75 11.35 12.71
N VAL A 64 -12.52 10.92 12.43
CA VAL A 64 -11.93 10.90 11.08
C VAL A 64 -12.34 9.58 10.43
N ARG A 65 -12.94 9.66 9.24
CA ARG A 65 -13.40 8.46 8.53
C ARG A 65 -12.23 7.81 7.79
N ILE A 66 -11.88 6.58 8.14
CA ILE A 66 -10.92 5.77 7.39
C ILE A 66 -11.67 4.91 6.37
N ILE A 67 -11.16 4.88 5.14
CA ILE A 67 -11.71 4.14 4.00
C ILE A 67 -10.56 3.38 3.35
N THR A 68 -10.78 2.15 2.91
CA THR A 68 -9.80 1.34 2.17
C THR A 68 -10.30 1.04 0.75
N LEU A 69 -9.43 0.53 -0.12
CA LEU A 69 -9.86 0.04 -1.45
C LEU A 69 -10.92 -1.07 -1.33
N GLY A 70 -10.81 -1.94 -0.32
CA GLY A 70 -11.81 -2.97 -0.03
C GLY A 70 -13.20 -2.37 0.27
N ASP A 71 -13.25 -1.24 0.98
CA ASP A 71 -14.51 -0.54 1.27
C ASP A 71 -15.09 0.13 0.02
N VAL A 72 -14.25 0.72 -0.83
CA VAL A 72 -14.69 1.39 -2.07
C VAL A 72 -15.28 0.38 -3.06
N TYR A 73 -14.67 -0.80 -3.18
CA TYR A 73 -15.05 -1.81 -4.16
C TYR A 73 -15.88 -2.98 -3.58
N ALA A 74 -16.34 -2.86 -2.33
CA ALA A 74 -17.07 -3.89 -1.60
C ALA A 74 -18.28 -4.48 -2.36
N ASP A 75 -19.01 -3.63 -3.09
CA ASP A 75 -20.23 -3.99 -3.82
C ASP A 75 -20.05 -4.03 -5.35
N HIS A 76 -18.83 -3.78 -5.84
CA HIS A 76 -18.56 -3.81 -7.28
C HIS A 76 -18.56 -5.25 -7.79
N SER A 77 -19.02 -5.45 -9.03
CA SER A 77 -18.99 -6.78 -9.66
C SER A 77 -17.55 -7.18 -9.98
N GLY A 78 -17.21 -8.45 -9.71
CA GLY A 78 -15.93 -9.04 -10.09
C GLY A 78 -16.11 -10.35 -10.84
N ILE A 79 -15.02 -11.12 -10.94
CA ILE A 79 -15.05 -12.51 -11.42
C ILE A 79 -14.70 -13.48 -10.30
N LEU A 80 -15.22 -14.70 -10.37
CA LEU A 80 -14.82 -15.75 -9.42
C LEU A 80 -13.31 -16.02 -9.53
N LEU A 81 -12.67 -16.18 -8.38
CA LEU A 81 -11.29 -16.67 -8.31
C LEU A 81 -11.21 -18.10 -8.86
N LYS A 82 -10.16 -18.36 -9.64
CA LYS A 82 -9.81 -19.70 -10.11
C LYS A 82 -8.98 -20.41 -9.04
N ASP A 83 -8.95 -21.74 -9.08
CA ASP A 83 -8.18 -22.55 -8.13
C ASP A 83 -6.68 -22.20 -8.08
N ASN A 84 -6.13 -21.69 -9.19
CA ASN A 84 -4.73 -21.29 -9.31
C ASN A 84 -4.49 -19.79 -9.09
N ASP A 85 -5.55 -18.99 -8.81
CA ASP A 85 -5.37 -17.57 -8.53
C ASP A 85 -4.74 -17.32 -7.16
N TYR A 86 -4.88 -18.25 -6.21
CA TYR A 86 -4.23 -18.18 -4.90
C TYR A 86 -4.15 -19.53 -4.21
N LEU A 87 -3.23 -19.65 -3.25
CA LEU A 87 -3.11 -20.80 -2.38
C LEU A 87 -4.16 -20.73 -1.26
N ASN A 88 -5.09 -21.68 -1.28
CA ASN A 88 -6.06 -21.88 -0.22
C ASN A 88 -5.68 -23.12 0.61
N ILE A 89 -4.94 -22.91 1.70
CA ILE A 89 -4.45 -23.98 2.55
C ILE A 89 -5.41 -24.21 3.72
N ASP A 90 -5.85 -25.45 3.89
CA ASP A 90 -6.61 -25.87 5.07
C ASP A 90 -5.68 -25.96 6.30
N LEU A 91 -5.64 -24.87 7.07
CA LEU A 91 -4.76 -24.74 8.24
C LEU A 91 -5.08 -25.73 9.37
N THR A 92 -6.26 -26.35 9.37
CA THR A 92 -6.67 -27.31 10.42
C THR A 92 -5.87 -28.61 10.41
N LYS A 93 -5.11 -28.84 9.33
CA LYS A 93 -4.27 -30.03 9.15
C LYS A 93 -2.89 -29.92 9.79
N PHE A 94 -2.52 -28.76 10.32
CA PHE A 94 -1.18 -28.47 10.83
C PHE A 94 -1.15 -28.30 12.34
N THR A 95 0.03 -28.50 12.93
CA THR A 95 0.24 -28.23 14.36
C THR A 95 0.34 -26.73 14.57
N SER A 96 -0.48 -26.19 15.48
CA SER A 96 -0.52 -24.75 15.78
C SER A 96 0.25 -24.38 17.04
N TYR A 97 1.06 -23.33 16.97
CA TYR A 97 1.76 -22.74 18.11
C TYR A 97 1.34 -21.28 18.28
N GLU A 98 0.91 -20.92 19.49
CA GLU A 98 0.51 -19.55 19.80
C GLU A 98 1.66 -18.76 20.41
N SER A 99 1.83 -17.53 19.95
CA SER A 99 2.77 -16.55 20.48
C SER A 99 2.17 -15.15 20.41
N HIS A 100 2.92 -14.13 20.81
CA HIS A 100 2.48 -12.74 20.75
C HIS A 100 3.54 -11.85 20.13
N THR A 101 3.13 -10.92 19.27
CA THR A 101 3.97 -9.84 18.74
C THR A 101 3.31 -8.50 19.04
N ASN A 102 3.99 -7.59 19.72
CA ASN A 102 3.45 -6.27 20.06
C ASN A 102 2.04 -6.29 20.69
N ARG A 103 1.78 -7.27 21.58
CA ARG A 103 0.47 -7.56 22.23
C ARG A 103 -0.60 -8.16 21.32
N LEU A 104 -0.34 -8.34 20.04
CA LEU A 104 -1.20 -9.06 19.11
C LEU A 104 -0.90 -10.56 19.15
N LYS A 105 -1.95 -11.38 19.08
CA LYS A 105 -1.81 -12.83 19.03
C LYS A 105 -1.29 -13.25 17.66
N VAL A 106 -0.34 -14.17 17.65
CA VAL A 106 0.17 -14.83 16.44
C VAL A 106 -0.01 -16.32 16.59
N THR A 107 -0.59 -16.97 15.57
CA THR A 107 -0.63 -18.43 15.48
C THR A 107 0.23 -18.88 14.31
N ARG A 108 1.23 -19.71 14.62
CA ARG A 108 2.15 -20.32 13.63
C ARG A 108 1.73 -21.76 13.38
N TYR A 109 1.65 -22.15 12.11
CA TYR A 109 1.24 -23.47 11.66
C TYR A 109 2.44 -24.21 11.08
N VAL A 110 2.69 -25.41 11.60
CA VAL A 110 3.87 -26.22 11.30
C VAL A 110 3.45 -27.59 10.76
N ASP A 111 4.12 -28.03 9.70
CA ASP A 111 3.91 -29.37 9.11
C ASP A 111 4.53 -30.50 9.95
N ASP A 112 4.28 -31.73 9.53
CA ASP A 112 4.80 -32.94 10.17
C ASP A 112 6.33 -33.06 10.09
N THR A 113 6.96 -32.32 9.18
CA THR A 113 8.42 -32.24 9.03
C THR A 113 9.06 -31.10 9.85
N GLY A 114 8.25 -30.28 10.52
CA GLY A 114 8.73 -29.15 11.32
C GLY A 114 8.90 -27.84 10.56
N ASN A 115 8.48 -27.74 9.30
CA ASN A 115 8.52 -26.48 8.54
C ASN A 115 7.34 -25.58 8.88
N ILE A 116 7.59 -24.27 8.93
CA ILE A 116 6.54 -23.27 9.06
C ILE A 116 5.82 -23.17 7.72
N ILE A 117 4.52 -23.42 7.69
CA ILE A 117 3.68 -23.34 6.49
C ILE A 117 2.92 -22.03 6.45
N ALA A 118 2.48 -21.55 7.61
CA ALA A 118 1.74 -20.30 7.70
C ALA A 118 1.92 -19.61 9.06
N GLU A 119 1.69 -18.30 9.07
CA GLU A 119 1.55 -17.49 10.27
C GLU A 119 0.32 -16.61 10.13
N THR A 120 -0.54 -16.59 11.14
CA THR A 120 -1.71 -15.71 11.18
C THR A 120 -1.57 -14.73 12.33
N LEU A 121 -1.69 -13.43 12.01
CA LEU A 121 -1.73 -12.35 12.97
C LEU A 121 -3.19 -11.98 13.24
N PHE A 122 -3.54 -11.87 14.52
CA PHE A 122 -4.87 -11.53 14.96
C PHE A 122 -4.90 -10.15 15.60
N GLY A 123 -5.90 -9.36 15.22
CA GLY A 123 -6.23 -8.09 15.83
C GLY A 123 -7.11 -8.26 17.06
N ASP A 124 -7.75 -7.16 17.45
CA ASP A 124 -8.77 -7.19 18.48
C ASP A 124 -9.92 -8.14 18.13
N ASN A 125 -10.53 -8.74 19.15
CA ASN A 125 -11.64 -9.70 19.01
C ASN A 125 -11.33 -10.95 18.18
N GLN A 126 -10.05 -11.34 18.06
CA GLN A 126 -9.61 -12.52 17.29
C GLN A 126 -9.92 -12.45 15.79
N VAL A 127 -10.13 -11.25 15.24
CA VAL A 127 -10.25 -11.04 13.79
C VAL A 127 -8.88 -11.22 13.16
N ARG A 128 -8.77 -12.00 12.08
CA ARG A 128 -7.50 -12.12 11.35
C ARG A 128 -7.18 -10.76 10.73
N LEU A 129 -5.93 -10.34 10.84
CA LEU A 129 -5.41 -9.19 10.08
C LEU A 129 -4.82 -9.71 8.77
N HIS A 130 -3.92 -10.69 8.89
CA HIS A 130 -3.38 -11.42 7.77
C HIS A 130 -3.08 -12.89 8.10
N THR A 131 -2.89 -13.67 7.04
CA THR A 131 -2.22 -14.98 7.07
C THR A 131 -1.10 -14.96 6.04
N ILE A 132 0.14 -15.10 6.48
CA ILE A 132 1.34 -15.23 5.64
C ILE A 132 1.55 -16.73 5.38
N LEU A 133 1.79 -17.09 4.12
CA LEU A 133 2.15 -18.44 3.69
C LEU A 133 3.62 -18.50 3.29
N PHE A 134 4.27 -19.59 3.63
CA PHE A 134 5.70 -19.79 3.41
C PHE A 134 5.97 -20.97 2.48
N ASP A 135 7.06 -20.88 1.71
CA ASP A 135 7.62 -22.04 1.03
C ASP A 135 8.48 -22.89 1.97
N LYS A 136 9.02 -24.00 1.45
CA LYS A 136 9.90 -24.91 2.20
C LYS A 136 11.21 -24.29 2.68
N ASN A 137 11.60 -23.15 2.12
CA ASN A 137 12.78 -22.39 2.51
C ASN A 137 12.44 -21.25 3.48
N SER A 138 11.21 -21.23 4.03
CA SER A 138 10.70 -20.17 4.91
C SER A 138 10.63 -18.78 4.26
N ARG A 139 10.54 -18.71 2.93
CA ARG A 139 10.31 -17.46 2.19
C ARG A 139 8.82 -17.19 2.07
N ILE A 140 8.42 -15.94 2.13
CA ILE A 140 7.01 -15.56 1.97
C ILE A 140 6.61 -15.75 0.51
N ILE A 141 5.51 -16.47 0.28
CA ILE A 141 4.97 -16.71 -1.07
C ILE A 141 3.58 -16.11 -1.27
N GLN A 142 2.83 -15.89 -0.19
CA GLN A 142 1.52 -15.27 -0.26
C GLN A 142 1.13 -14.64 1.07
N ILE A 143 0.40 -13.51 1.03
CA ILE A 143 -0.21 -12.89 2.20
C ILE A 143 -1.71 -12.72 1.92
N ASN A 144 -2.54 -13.34 2.75
CA ASN A 144 -3.99 -13.21 2.73
C ASN A 144 -4.40 -12.16 3.75
N ASN A 145 -5.11 -11.11 3.33
CA ASN A 145 -5.50 -9.98 4.15
C ASN A 145 -7.01 -9.97 4.39
N TYR A 146 -7.43 -9.73 5.64
CA TYR A 146 -8.82 -9.84 6.07
C TYR A 146 -9.38 -8.51 6.58
N ASN A 147 -10.67 -8.30 6.35
CA ASN A 147 -11.38 -7.11 6.82
C ASN A 147 -11.84 -7.27 8.28
N GLN A 148 -12.53 -6.26 8.82
CA GLN A 148 -13.00 -6.28 10.21
C GLN A 148 -14.06 -7.36 10.49
N GLN A 149 -14.68 -7.91 9.44
CA GLN A 149 -15.65 -9.00 9.51
C GLN A 149 -14.99 -10.37 9.29
N ASP A 150 -13.65 -10.45 9.33
CA ASP A 150 -12.86 -11.66 9.12
C ASP A 150 -13.03 -12.25 7.70
N GLN A 151 -13.37 -11.42 6.71
CA GLN A 151 -13.50 -11.81 5.31
C GLN A 151 -12.23 -11.47 4.53
N LEU A 152 -11.78 -12.41 3.69
CA LEU A 152 -10.66 -12.21 2.79
C LEU A 152 -11.00 -11.12 1.76
N TYR A 153 -10.23 -10.04 1.73
CA TYR A 153 -10.44 -8.92 0.79
C TYR A 153 -9.21 -8.63 -0.06
N GLY A 154 -8.02 -9.09 0.36
CA GLY A 154 -6.77 -8.86 -0.34
C GLY A 154 -5.93 -10.12 -0.36
N ILE A 155 -5.36 -10.46 -1.50
CA ILE A 155 -4.36 -11.53 -1.63
C ILE A 155 -3.12 -10.93 -2.28
N GLU A 156 -1.97 -11.10 -1.66
CA GLU A 156 -0.69 -10.65 -2.19
C GLU A 156 0.13 -11.88 -2.51
N LYS A 157 0.70 -11.93 -3.71
CA LYS A 157 1.68 -12.93 -4.09
C LYS A 157 3.05 -12.33 -3.92
N CYS A 158 3.96 -13.16 -3.43
CA CYS A 158 5.31 -12.73 -3.11
C CYS A 158 6.31 -13.59 -3.87
N ASN A 159 7.32 -12.92 -4.43
CA ASN A 159 8.47 -13.54 -5.03
C ASN A 159 9.74 -12.89 -4.47
N ASP A 160 10.62 -13.70 -3.89
CA ASP A 160 11.84 -13.25 -3.21
C ASP A 160 11.60 -12.08 -2.24
N ASP A 161 10.62 -12.26 -1.34
CA ASP A 161 10.19 -11.30 -0.31
C ASP A 161 9.62 -9.96 -0.84
N PHE A 162 9.38 -9.87 -2.14
CA PHE A 162 8.73 -8.73 -2.78
C PHE A 162 7.30 -9.07 -3.23
N VAL A 163 6.34 -8.16 -3.02
CA VAL A 163 4.97 -8.34 -3.53
C VAL A 163 4.96 -8.13 -5.04
N ASP A 164 4.78 -9.20 -5.81
CA ASP A 164 4.76 -9.14 -7.28
C ASP A 164 3.36 -8.80 -7.83
N GLU A 165 2.32 -9.27 -7.14
CA GLU A 165 0.94 -9.15 -7.53
C GLU A 165 0.03 -9.01 -6.30
N SER A 166 -0.98 -8.14 -6.40
CA SER A 166 -2.04 -8.03 -5.38
C SER A 166 -3.41 -8.15 -6.03
N LEU A 167 -4.30 -8.95 -5.43
CA LEU A 167 -5.66 -9.21 -5.87
C LEU A 167 -6.64 -8.60 -4.87
N LEU A 168 -7.45 -7.65 -5.32
CA LEU A 168 -8.52 -7.04 -4.54
C LEU A 168 -9.83 -7.79 -4.76
N LEU A 169 -10.46 -8.22 -3.67
CA LEU A 169 -11.72 -8.93 -3.68
C LEU A 169 -12.85 -8.05 -3.14
N ASN A 170 -14.06 -8.25 -3.66
CA ASN A 170 -15.28 -7.69 -3.10
C ASN A 170 -15.84 -8.55 -1.95
N THR A 171 -16.97 -8.14 -1.38
CA THR A 171 -17.64 -8.87 -0.28
C THR A 171 -18.20 -10.24 -0.67
N LYS A 172 -18.29 -10.54 -1.98
CA LYS A 172 -18.68 -11.84 -2.54
C LYS A 172 -17.49 -12.74 -2.84
N SER A 173 -16.27 -12.34 -2.46
CA SER A 173 -15.02 -13.03 -2.78
C SER A 173 -14.74 -13.13 -4.29
N GLU A 174 -15.24 -12.18 -5.07
CA GLU A 174 -14.94 -12.04 -6.49
C GLU A 174 -13.75 -11.09 -6.67
N LEU A 175 -12.85 -11.42 -7.60
CA LEU A 175 -11.73 -10.59 -8.02
C LEU A 175 -12.24 -9.34 -8.75
N VAL A 176 -11.95 -8.16 -8.20
CA VAL A 176 -12.32 -6.86 -8.80
C VAL A 176 -11.12 -6.22 -9.49
N PHE A 177 -9.96 -6.22 -8.83
CA PHE A 177 -8.72 -5.65 -9.39
C PHE A 177 -7.54 -6.58 -9.18
N ARG A 178 -6.64 -6.59 -10.17
CA ARG A 178 -5.29 -7.15 -10.07
C ARG A 178 -4.29 -6.03 -10.25
N PHE A 179 -3.43 -5.86 -9.26
CA PHE A 179 -2.29 -4.97 -9.28
C PHE A 179 -1.04 -5.80 -9.57
N THR A 180 -0.27 -5.44 -10.59
CA THR A 180 0.97 -6.14 -10.95
C THR A 180 2.14 -5.17 -10.87
N ASN A 181 3.15 -5.54 -10.10
CA ASN A 181 4.37 -4.76 -9.91
C ASN A 181 5.42 -5.20 -10.93
N TYR A 182 5.91 -4.25 -11.71
CA TYR A 182 6.99 -4.45 -12.67
C TYR A 182 8.25 -3.76 -12.17
N VAL A 183 9.33 -4.53 -12.05
CA VAL A 183 10.66 -3.98 -11.80
C VAL A 183 11.20 -3.45 -13.13
N MET A 184 11.38 -2.13 -13.21
CA MET A 184 11.93 -1.44 -14.36
C MET A 184 13.32 -0.93 -14.03
N SER A 185 14.29 -1.23 -14.90
CA SER A 185 15.61 -0.62 -14.80
C SER A 185 15.52 0.86 -15.17
N GLN A 186 16.05 1.72 -14.31
CA GLN A 186 16.11 3.16 -14.52
C GLN A 186 17.53 3.67 -14.35
N LYS A 187 17.84 4.77 -15.05
CA LYS A 187 19.07 5.52 -14.83
C LYS A 187 18.81 6.57 -13.77
N ILE A 188 19.57 6.53 -12.69
CA ILE A 188 19.49 7.50 -11.60
C ILE A 188 20.73 8.39 -11.68
N ASN A 189 20.51 9.70 -11.69
CA ASN A 189 21.58 10.68 -11.65
C ASN A 189 21.71 11.25 -10.25
N TYR A 190 22.92 11.17 -9.68
CA TYR A 190 23.26 11.76 -8.39
C TYR A 190 24.14 12.99 -8.61
N GLY A 191 23.74 14.12 -8.06
CA GLY A 191 24.65 15.24 -7.81
C GLY A 191 25.22 15.09 -6.40
N VAL A 192 26.52 14.81 -6.29
CA VAL A 192 27.18 14.47 -5.03
C VAL A 192 28.17 15.58 -4.67
N ALA A 193 27.96 16.22 -3.52
CA ALA A 193 28.95 17.13 -2.94
C ALA A 193 30.07 16.32 -2.26
N GLU A 194 31.27 16.90 -2.12
CA GLU A 194 32.45 16.20 -1.56
C GLU A 194 32.22 15.48 -0.21
N THR A 195 31.31 15.99 0.63
CA THR A 195 31.00 15.44 1.95
C THR A 195 29.77 14.53 1.98
N SER A 196 29.14 14.26 0.84
CA SER A 196 27.93 13.45 0.77
C SER A 196 28.25 11.96 0.88
N LEU A 197 27.58 11.27 1.81
CA LEU A 197 27.59 9.81 1.90
C LEU A 197 26.32 9.28 1.24
N ILE A 198 26.47 8.60 0.11
CA ILE A 198 25.39 7.86 -0.53
C ILE A 198 25.64 6.36 -0.38
N PRO A 199 24.60 5.54 -0.16
CA PRO A 199 24.72 4.09 -0.29
C PRO A 199 25.24 3.74 -1.68
N VAL A 200 26.29 2.93 -1.77
CA VAL A 200 26.90 2.58 -3.06
C VAL A 200 25.92 1.71 -3.86
N PRO A 201 25.41 2.19 -5.02
CA PRO A 201 24.54 1.38 -5.87
C PRO A 201 25.35 0.28 -6.57
N ALA A 202 24.67 -0.77 -7.04
CA ALA A 202 25.31 -1.94 -7.68
C ALA A 202 26.19 -1.59 -8.90
N SER A 203 25.92 -0.45 -9.56
CA SER A 203 26.80 0.12 -10.57
C SER A 203 26.77 1.65 -10.48
N LEU A 204 27.94 2.27 -10.51
CA LEU A 204 28.10 3.72 -10.48
C LEU A 204 29.13 4.10 -11.55
N SER A 205 28.77 5.05 -12.39
CA SER A 205 29.64 5.62 -13.42
C SER A 205 29.61 7.13 -13.31
N GLU A 206 30.77 7.76 -13.17
CA GLU A 206 30.90 9.21 -13.19
C GLU A 206 30.52 9.74 -14.59
N ILE A 207 29.66 10.76 -14.63
CA ILE A 207 29.31 11.45 -15.86
C ILE A 207 30.29 12.60 -16.00
N SER A 208 31.08 12.60 -17.08
CA SER A 208 31.99 13.71 -17.38
C SER A 208 31.21 15.02 -17.53
N SER A 209 31.27 15.88 -16.51
CA SER A 209 30.60 17.18 -16.51
C SER A 209 31.37 18.18 -17.36
N ASN A 210 30.65 18.89 -18.23
CA ASN A 210 31.23 19.90 -19.09
C ASN A 210 31.23 21.26 -18.35
N LYS A 211 32.38 21.58 -17.74
CA LYS A 211 32.92 22.92 -17.39
C LYS A 211 32.18 23.81 -16.36
N LYS A 212 33.00 24.23 -15.38
CA LYS A 212 33.14 25.56 -14.73
C LYS A 212 32.07 26.13 -13.79
N GLU A 213 30.84 25.64 -13.72
CA GLU A 213 29.81 26.26 -12.85
C GLU A 213 29.11 25.32 -11.86
N ASP A 214 29.31 24.01 -11.94
CA ASP A 214 28.67 23.06 -11.03
C ASP A 214 29.65 22.51 -9.98
N PRO A 215 29.47 22.79 -8.68
CA PRO A 215 30.31 22.27 -7.61
C PRO A 215 30.04 20.79 -7.29
N LEU A 216 29.04 20.17 -7.92
CA LEU A 216 28.67 18.77 -7.67
C LEU A 216 29.29 17.83 -8.70
N THR A 217 29.86 16.72 -8.23
CA THR A 217 30.25 15.61 -9.10
C THR A 217 29.01 14.80 -9.44
N HIS A 218 28.76 14.60 -10.73
CA HIS A 218 27.58 13.92 -11.22
C HIS A 218 27.89 12.45 -11.51
N TYR A 219 27.08 11.55 -10.96
CA TYR A 219 27.18 10.12 -11.19
C TYR A 219 25.88 9.59 -11.80
N GLU A 220 25.99 8.66 -12.74
CA GLU A 220 24.90 7.82 -13.23
C GLU A 220 25.01 6.45 -12.57
N ALA A 221 23.91 5.95 -12.02
CA ALA A 221 23.78 4.57 -11.57
C ALA A 221 22.64 3.87 -12.29
N LYS A 222 22.75 2.54 -12.44
CA LYS A 222 21.57 1.72 -12.70
C LYS A 222 20.84 1.51 -11.38
N GLY A 223 19.63 2.01 -11.33
CA GLY A 223 18.67 1.72 -10.28
C GLY A 223 17.51 0.90 -10.81
N GLU A 224 16.66 0.47 -9.89
CA GLU A 224 15.38 -0.16 -10.19
C GLU A 224 14.27 0.74 -9.66
N SER A 225 13.15 0.78 -10.37
CA SER A 225 11.89 1.33 -9.89
C SER A 225 10.80 0.27 -10.03
N ILE A 226 9.82 0.36 -9.15
CA ILE A 226 8.63 -0.47 -9.21
C ILE A 226 7.54 0.35 -9.87
N VAL A 227 6.96 -0.19 -10.94
CA VAL A 227 5.78 0.37 -11.60
C VAL A 227 4.62 -0.58 -11.38
N THR A 228 3.57 -0.10 -10.71
CA THR A 228 2.35 -0.86 -10.50
C THR A 228 1.35 -0.57 -11.61
N LYS A 229 0.80 -1.62 -12.22
CA LYS A 229 -0.33 -1.53 -13.16
C LYS A 229 -1.57 -2.17 -12.56
N ALA A 230 -2.74 -1.61 -12.85
CA ALA A 230 -4.01 -2.15 -12.39
C ALA A 230 -4.82 -2.73 -13.56
N THR A 231 -5.44 -3.88 -13.35
CA THR A 231 -6.40 -4.48 -14.30
C THR A 231 -7.72 -4.64 -13.57
N SER A 232 -8.76 -4.00 -14.08
CA SER A 232 -10.14 -4.14 -13.63
C SER A 232 -10.74 -5.42 -14.20
N TYR A 233 -11.50 -6.16 -13.40
CA TYR A 233 -12.24 -7.35 -13.84
C TYR A 233 -13.74 -7.13 -13.96
N SER A 234 -14.22 -5.90 -13.69
CA SER A 234 -15.60 -5.52 -13.98
C SER A 234 -15.80 -5.18 -15.46
N ASP A 235 -14.80 -4.54 -16.08
CA ASP A 235 -14.83 -4.04 -17.46
C ASP A 235 -13.58 -4.39 -18.29
N TYR A 236 -12.64 -5.15 -17.72
CA TYR A 236 -11.36 -5.53 -18.34
C TYR A 236 -10.46 -4.35 -18.74
N HIS A 237 -10.68 -3.18 -18.14
CA HIS A 237 -9.82 -2.02 -18.36
C HIS A 237 -8.44 -2.23 -17.74
N ARG A 238 -7.39 -1.84 -18.47
CA ARG A 238 -6.00 -1.88 -18.01
C ARG A 238 -5.49 -0.46 -17.82
N TYR A 239 -5.14 -0.15 -16.57
CA TYR A 239 -4.47 1.08 -16.18
C TYR A 239 -2.96 0.84 -16.24
N ASP A 240 -2.29 1.45 -17.22
CA ASP A 240 -0.84 1.38 -17.36
C ASP A 240 -0.08 2.22 -16.32
N ASP A 241 -0.81 3.07 -15.59
CA ASP A 241 -0.32 3.95 -14.54
C ASP A 241 -1.23 3.83 -13.31
N ILE A 242 -0.65 3.55 -12.14
CA ILE A 242 -1.40 3.45 -10.89
C ILE A 242 -2.15 4.75 -10.54
N ASN A 243 -1.65 5.91 -10.97
CA ASN A 243 -2.30 7.19 -10.73
C ASN A 243 -3.60 7.34 -11.54
N ALA A 244 -3.68 6.71 -12.72
CA ALA A 244 -4.93 6.66 -13.49
C ALA A 244 -5.99 5.82 -12.75
N PHE A 245 -5.58 4.73 -12.09
CA PHE A 245 -6.45 3.97 -11.21
C PHE A 245 -6.89 4.81 -9.99
N TYR A 246 -5.97 5.51 -9.32
CA TYR A 246 -6.34 6.37 -8.18
C TYR A 246 -7.30 7.49 -8.56
N HIS A 247 -7.15 8.06 -9.75
CA HIS A 247 -8.13 9.00 -10.27
C HIS A 247 -9.52 8.37 -10.38
N GLN A 248 -9.62 7.15 -10.92
CA GLN A 248 -10.90 6.43 -10.99
C GLN A 248 -11.48 6.13 -9.61
N VAL A 249 -10.64 5.73 -8.64
CA VAL A 249 -11.07 5.54 -7.24
C VAL A 249 -11.67 6.82 -6.67
N LEU A 250 -11.00 7.95 -6.88
CA LEU A 250 -11.46 9.25 -6.43
C LEU A 250 -12.78 9.66 -7.11
N LEU A 251 -12.99 9.35 -8.40
CA LEU A 251 -14.26 9.60 -9.08
C LEU A 251 -15.41 8.72 -8.55
N ASN A 252 -15.12 7.49 -8.13
CA ASN A 252 -16.12 6.60 -7.52
C ASN A 252 -16.52 7.04 -6.11
N MET A 253 -15.68 7.84 -5.45
CA MET A 253 -16.04 8.54 -4.22
C MET A 253 -16.74 9.85 -4.60
N ASN A 254 -17.90 10.17 -4.02
CA ASN A 254 -18.60 11.43 -4.33
C ASN A 254 -17.80 12.66 -3.82
N ILE A 255 -16.82 13.12 -4.60
CA ILE A 255 -15.79 14.11 -4.22
C ILE A 255 -16.00 15.51 -4.79
N ASP A 256 -17.19 15.84 -5.30
CA ASP A 256 -17.36 17.06 -6.11
C ASP A 256 -16.97 18.36 -5.38
N ASP A 257 -17.11 18.40 -4.05
CA ASP A 257 -16.72 19.53 -3.20
C ASP A 257 -15.58 19.22 -2.20
N ALA A 258 -14.86 18.12 -2.39
CA ALA A 258 -13.79 17.72 -1.47
C ALA A 258 -12.42 18.26 -1.91
N ARG A 259 -11.64 18.76 -0.95
CA ARG A 259 -10.22 19.04 -1.14
C ARG A 259 -9.44 17.74 -1.10
N ILE A 260 -8.57 17.51 -2.08
CA ILE A 260 -7.78 16.27 -2.17
C ILE A 260 -6.37 16.56 -1.69
N TYR A 261 -5.91 15.79 -0.71
CA TYR A 261 -4.60 15.85 -0.13
C TYR A 261 -3.78 14.63 -0.54
N LEU A 262 -2.61 14.88 -1.11
CA LEU A 262 -1.68 13.86 -1.59
C LEU A 262 -0.31 14.06 -0.97
N ASP A 263 0.42 12.96 -0.80
CA ASP A 263 1.85 13.06 -0.51
C ASP A 263 2.56 13.82 -1.63
N ILE A 264 3.43 14.78 -1.28
CA ILE A 264 4.23 15.56 -2.25
C ILE A 264 4.93 14.70 -3.31
N ASN A 265 5.38 13.50 -2.94
CA ASN A 265 6.06 12.58 -3.85
C ASN A 265 5.15 12.04 -4.95
N ASN A 266 3.83 12.06 -4.73
CA ASN A 266 2.83 11.53 -5.66
C ASN A 266 2.16 12.63 -6.50
N ILE A 267 2.36 13.91 -6.17
CA ILE A 267 1.62 15.02 -6.81
C ILE A 267 1.92 15.15 -8.28
N ILE A 268 3.19 15.01 -8.68
CA ILE A 268 3.60 15.26 -10.07
C ILE A 268 2.84 14.31 -11.01
N ASP A 269 2.80 13.02 -10.67
CA ASP A 269 2.11 12.04 -11.50
C ASP A 269 0.59 12.10 -11.36
N ALA A 270 0.07 12.35 -10.16
CA ALA A 270 -1.37 12.52 -9.95
C ALA A 270 -1.95 13.75 -10.66
N SER A 271 -1.17 14.84 -10.80
CA SER A 271 -1.61 16.09 -11.44
C SER A 271 -2.01 15.90 -12.91
N LYS A 272 -1.46 14.88 -13.59
CA LYS A 272 -1.80 14.52 -14.98
C LYS A 272 -3.26 14.08 -15.12
N TYR A 273 -3.84 13.52 -14.05
CA TYR A 273 -5.16 12.87 -14.09
C TYR A 273 -6.25 13.66 -13.36
N LEU A 274 -5.92 14.75 -12.67
CA LEU A 274 -6.86 15.54 -11.88
C LEU A 274 -6.97 17.01 -12.36
N PRO A 275 -7.29 17.27 -13.65
CA PRO A 275 -7.39 18.62 -14.17
C PRO A 275 -8.55 19.38 -13.50
N GLY A 276 -8.28 20.59 -12.99
CA GLY A 276 -9.29 21.49 -12.44
C GLY A 276 -9.72 21.22 -10.99
N LYS A 277 -9.18 20.18 -10.32
CA LYS A 277 -9.38 19.95 -8.88
C LYS A 277 -8.26 20.62 -8.07
N GLN A 278 -8.58 21.19 -6.91
CA GLN A 278 -7.57 21.71 -5.99
C GLN A 278 -6.90 20.53 -5.27
N ILE A 279 -5.67 20.23 -5.68
CA ILE A 279 -4.80 19.23 -5.05
C ILE A 279 -3.86 19.96 -4.10
N PHE A 280 -3.78 19.48 -2.87
CA PHE A 280 -2.89 19.99 -1.84
C PHE A 280 -1.86 18.92 -1.48
N ASN A 281 -0.61 19.30 -1.25
CA ASN A 281 0.38 18.41 -0.65
C ASN A 281 0.25 18.34 0.86
N TYR A 282 0.73 17.21 1.36
CA TYR A 282 1.43 17.13 2.63
C TYR A 282 2.78 16.44 2.42
#